data_AF-A0A3L7Q2Z0-F1
#
_entry.id   AF-A0A3L7Q2Z0-F1
#
_cell.length_a   1.000
_cell.length_b   1.000
_cell.length_c   1.000
_cell.angle_alpha   90.00
_cell.angle_beta   90.00
_cell.angle_gamma   90.00
#
_symmetry.space_group_name_H-M   'P 1'
#
loop_
_entity.id
_entity.type
_entity.pdbx_description
1 polymer ?
#
loop_
_entity_poly.entity_id
_entity_poly.type
_entity_poly.pdbx_seq_one_letter_code
_entity_poly.pdbx_strand_id
1 'polypeptide(L)'
;MKSGLATGVSASISWQVTPLRTIHLAADQPHGAVVFSTPSMIHLMELAAREVLKGYLDPGEESVGAAVQVEHLAATPLGARVTAEARVTAIDGRLVDFEIEARDAHDLIGRGTHRRAVIGIEKFAQRLQDKTARLPQAAMTVVPHPETGPLPALTTLGVTLTGPIARVMLNRPQKLNAVDTQMTTDWEQLNHWFAGHPEIRVVILSGAGLAFCAGDDVPEVGTLSLETARELSWRQARIYLAWEQLPQIFIAAIHGAAVGGGCVMAYSCDFRVASHGATFAMPEIKLGWPPGYGIAQLTALVGKARALDLCLTGRMLAANEAHAIGLLHEVVPGNRLLPVVDALAQRLLAQPAEALRLTKQLVHADEPPSHKVTYLADTAAYIHCLELPDAQEGIRAFREKRLPRFEGP
;
A
#
# COMPACT_ATOMS: atom_id res chain seq x y z
N MET A 1 -6.76 -35.26 13.47
CA MET A 1 -6.32 -35.05 14.87
C MET A 1 -5.88 -36.39 15.42
N LYS A 2 -4.67 -36.46 15.97
CA LYS A 2 -4.09 -37.67 16.55
C LYS A 2 -4.88 -38.13 17.77
N SER A 3 -4.93 -39.46 17.96
CA SER A 3 -5.42 -40.05 19.20
C SER A 3 -4.52 -39.66 20.38
N GLY A 4 -5.10 -39.25 21.52
CA GLY A 4 -4.36 -38.97 22.75
C GLY A 4 -4.58 -37.58 23.36
N LEU A 5 -5.31 -36.69 22.69
CA LEU A 5 -5.82 -35.47 23.34
C LEU A 5 -6.88 -35.87 24.37
N ALA A 6 -6.74 -35.40 25.60
CA ALA A 6 -7.67 -35.68 26.70
C ALA A 6 -8.00 -34.39 27.46
N THR A 7 -9.10 -34.41 28.20
CA THR A 7 -9.44 -33.34 29.14
C THR A 7 -8.34 -33.19 30.20
N GLY A 8 -8.03 -31.96 30.58
CA GLY A 8 -7.00 -31.61 31.56
C GLY A 8 -5.61 -31.34 30.97
N VAL A 9 -5.35 -31.66 29.69
CA VAL A 9 -4.11 -31.26 29.02
C VAL A 9 -4.03 -29.74 28.96
N SER A 10 -2.87 -29.17 29.27
CA SER A 10 -2.65 -27.73 29.32
C SER A 10 -1.30 -27.33 28.72
N ALA A 11 -1.21 -26.07 28.32
CA ALA A 11 0.02 -25.45 27.84
C ALA A 11 -0.02 -23.96 28.18
N SER A 12 1.16 -23.35 28.31
CA SER A 12 1.29 -21.93 28.57
C SER A 12 2.22 -21.24 27.58
N ILE A 13 1.95 -19.96 27.32
CA ILE A 13 2.79 -19.07 26.53
C ILE A 13 2.99 -17.79 27.32
N SER A 14 4.23 -17.30 27.36
CA SER A 14 4.54 -15.98 27.93
C SER A 14 4.94 -14.98 26.86
N TRP A 15 4.57 -13.73 27.10
CA TRP A 15 5.00 -12.56 26.36
C TRP A 15 5.54 -11.48 27.28
N GLN A 16 6.40 -10.65 26.70
CA GLN A 16 6.69 -9.33 27.26
C GLN A 16 5.73 -8.30 26.64
N VAL A 17 5.23 -7.39 27.48
CA VAL A 17 4.39 -6.27 27.04
C VAL A 17 5.29 -5.24 26.36
N THR A 18 5.12 -5.08 25.05
CA THR A 18 5.87 -4.13 24.21
C THR A 18 4.94 -3.02 23.72
N PRO A 19 5.47 -1.89 23.19
CA PRO A 19 4.62 -0.78 22.72
C PRO A 19 3.56 -1.18 21.68
N LEU A 20 3.85 -2.17 20.83
CA LEU A 20 2.92 -2.70 19.82
C LEU A 20 1.74 -3.48 20.42
N ARG A 21 1.78 -3.78 21.73
CA ARG A 21 0.77 -4.57 22.45
C ARG A 21 0.06 -3.78 23.53
N THR A 22 0.26 -2.46 23.56
CA THR A 22 -0.31 -1.58 24.56
C THR A 22 -1.34 -0.63 23.97
N ILE A 23 -2.17 -0.07 24.84
CA ILE A 23 -3.04 1.07 24.56
C ILE A 23 -2.68 2.21 25.52
N HIS A 24 -2.97 3.44 25.09
CA HIS A 24 -2.88 4.62 25.93
C HIS A 24 -4.25 4.89 26.55
N LEU A 25 -4.34 4.80 27.88
CA LEU A 25 -5.51 5.22 28.63
C LEU A 25 -5.34 6.67 29.05
N ALA A 26 -6.37 7.50 28.80
CA ALA A 26 -6.39 8.92 29.16
C ALA A 26 -5.14 9.70 28.67
N ALA A 27 -4.81 9.56 27.38
CA ALA A 27 -3.60 10.13 26.78
C ALA A 27 -3.44 11.65 26.98
N ASP A 28 -4.55 12.38 27.09
CA ASP A 28 -4.57 13.85 27.26
C ASP A 28 -4.57 14.30 28.73
N GLN A 29 -4.37 13.38 29.68
CA GLN A 29 -4.42 13.66 31.12
C GLN A 29 -3.03 13.44 31.78
N PRO A 30 -2.69 14.18 32.85
CA PRO A 30 -1.40 14.06 33.55
C PRO A 30 -1.10 12.67 34.13
N HIS A 31 -2.14 11.84 34.29
CA HIS A 31 -2.06 10.49 34.85
C HIS A 31 -2.41 9.41 33.82
N GLY A 32 -2.28 9.70 32.52
CA GLY A 32 -2.43 8.70 31.47
C GLY A 32 -1.46 7.53 31.64
N ALA A 33 -1.90 6.33 31.27
CA ALA A 33 -1.14 5.09 31.46
C ALA A 33 -1.04 4.28 30.16
N VAL A 34 0.12 3.67 29.94
CA VAL A 34 0.35 2.73 28.85
C VAL A 34 0.25 1.32 29.41
N VAL A 35 -0.78 0.59 29.01
CA VAL A 35 -1.12 -0.72 29.57
C VAL A 35 -1.34 -1.76 28.49
N PHE A 36 -1.15 -3.03 28.84
CA PHE A 36 -1.39 -4.17 27.96
C PHE A 36 -2.83 -4.17 27.45
N SER A 37 -3.00 -4.30 26.13
CA SER A 37 -4.32 -4.13 25.52
C SER A 37 -5.15 -5.41 25.59
N THR A 38 -6.47 -5.26 25.80
CA THR A 38 -7.42 -6.40 25.79
C THR A 38 -7.28 -7.28 24.53
N PRO A 39 -7.15 -6.72 23.30
CA PRO A 39 -6.93 -7.55 22.11
C PRO A 39 -5.63 -8.36 22.17
N SER A 40 -4.55 -7.78 22.69
CA SER A 40 -3.27 -8.50 22.85
C SER A 40 -3.37 -9.62 23.88
N MET A 41 -4.09 -9.40 24.98
CA MET A 41 -4.34 -10.44 25.98
C MET A 41 -5.15 -11.61 25.38
N ILE A 42 -6.23 -11.31 24.66
CA ILE A 42 -7.03 -12.34 23.97
C ILE A 42 -6.16 -13.10 22.96
N HIS A 43 -5.30 -12.40 22.23
CA HIS A 43 -4.40 -13.05 21.28
C HIS A 43 -3.38 -13.98 21.96
N LEU A 44 -2.83 -13.58 23.12
CA LEU A 44 -1.94 -14.44 23.91
C LEU A 44 -2.67 -15.70 24.40
N MET A 45 -3.88 -15.54 24.91
CA MET A 45 -4.77 -16.64 25.34
C MET A 45 -5.10 -17.60 24.19
N GLU A 46 -5.41 -17.06 23.01
CA GLU A 46 -5.63 -17.80 21.77
C GLU A 46 -4.42 -18.66 21.39
N LEU A 47 -3.20 -18.11 21.49
CA LEU A 47 -1.98 -18.87 21.22
C LEU A 47 -1.73 -19.97 22.24
N ALA A 48 -2.02 -19.75 23.53
CA ALA A 48 -1.89 -20.79 24.54
C ALA A 48 -2.76 -22.01 24.21
N ALA A 49 -4.01 -21.79 23.78
CA ALA A 49 -4.89 -22.87 23.34
C ALA A 49 -4.40 -23.57 22.05
N ARG A 50 -3.77 -22.83 21.13
CA ARG A 50 -3.12 -23.44 19.95
C ARG A 50 -1.93 -24.31 20.33
N GLU A 51 -1.13 -23.87 21.30
CA GLU A 51 0.05 -24.60 21.75
C GLU A 51 -0.33 -25.95 22.36
N VAL A 52 -1.46 -26.01 23.09
CA VAL A 52 -2.02 -27.29 23.57
C VAL A 52 -2.26 -28.25 22.40
N LEU A 53 -2.85 -27.78 21.31
CA LEU A 53 -3.24 -28.64 20.18
C LEU A 53 -2.09 -29.04 19.27
N LYS A 54 -1.01 -28.26 19.23
CA LYS A 54 0.10 -28.41 18.27
C LYS A 54 0.67 -29.83 18.19
N GLY A 55 0.76 -30.54 19.31
CA GLY A 55 1.23 -31.94 19.36
C GLY A 55 0.24 -32.96 18.82
N TYR A 56 -1.04 -32.60 18.73
CA TYR A 56 -2.17 -33.49 18.43
C TYR A 56 -2.77 -33.26 17.04
N LEU A 57 -2.24 -32.32 16.25
CA LEU A 57 -2.65 -32.09 14.87
C LEU A 57 -1.96 -33.09 13.93
N ASP A 58 -2.71 -33.62 12.95
CA ASP A 58 -2.12 -34.39 11.85
C ASP A 58 -1.46 -33.46 10.82
N PRO A 59 -0.53 -33.95 9.98
CA PRO A 59 0.01 -33.17 8.88
C PRO A 59 -1.11 -32.58 8.00
N GLY A 60 -1.03 -31.27 7.72
CA GLY A 60 -2.06 -30.57 6.94
C GLY A 60 -3.30 -30.13 7.74
N GLU A 61 -3.31 -30.33 9.07
CA GLU A 61 -4.33 -29.78 9.96
C GLU A 61 -3.84 -28.54 10.72
N GLU A 62 -4.78 -27.62 10.96
CA GLU A 62 -4.59 -26.45 11.82
C GLU A 62 -5.80 -26.30 12.76
N SER A 63 -5.69 -25.44 13.77
CA SER A 63 -6.84 -25.09 14.62
C SER A 63 -7.19 -23.61 14.52
N VAL A 64 -8.47 -23.31 14.39
CA VAL A 64 -9.01 -21.95 14.34
C VAL A 64 -9.96 -21.70 15.50
N GLY A 65 -10.00 -20.48 16.03
CA GLY A 65 -10.98 -20.09 17.04
C GLY A 65 -12.39 -20.13 16.45
N ALA A 66 -13.33 -20.73 17.20
CA ALA A 66 -14.74 -20.84 16.83
C ALA A 66 -15.65 -20.07 17.80
N ALA A 67 -15.25 -19.93 19.07
CA ALA A 67 -15.89 -19.05 20.04
C ALA A 67 -14.87 -18.62 21.10
N VAL A 68 -14.96 -17.37 21.57
CA VAL A 68 -14.10 -16.81 22.61
C VAL A 68 -14.95 -15.97 23.54
N GLN A 69 -14.82 -16.18 24.85
CA GLN A 69 -15.44 -15.36 25.89
C GLN A 69 -14.40 -15.08 26.97
N VAL A 70 -14.01 -13.82 27.14
CA VAL A 70 -12.91 -13.43 28.04
C VAL A 70 -13.30 -12.18 28.83
N GLU A 71 -12.96 -12.18 30.11
CA GLU A 71 -12.99 -11.02 31.00
C GLU A 71 -11.55 -10.49 31.19
N HIS A 72 -11.35 -9.18 31.08
CA HIS A 72 -10.09 -8.50 31.40
C HIS A 72 -10.25 -7.84 32.77
N LEU A 73 -9.50 -8.35 33.75
CA LEU A 73 -9.74 -8.11 35.17
C LEU A 73 -8.78 -7.07 35.77
N ALA A 74 -7.55 -6.97 35.27
CA ALA A 74 -6.54 -6.07 35.80
C ALA A 74 -5.63 -5.53 34.68
N ALA A 75 -5.10 -4.32 34.87
CA ALA A 75 -4.20 -3.69 33.93
C ALA A 75 -2.75 -4.10 34.19
N THR A 76 -2.00 -4.39 33.12
CA THR A 76 -0.58 -4.74 33.20
C THR A 76 0.29 -3.66 32.53
N PRO A 77 1.36 -3.17 33.18
CA PRO A 77 2.20 -2.10 32.64
C PRO A 77 3.12 -2.55 31.50
N LEU A 78 3.61 -1.58 30.73
CA LEU A 78 4.65 -1.78 29.71
C LEU A 78 5.90 -2.47 30.30
N GLY A 79 6.47 -3.42 29.56
CA GLY A 79 7.68 -4.14 29.95
C GLY A 79 7.44 -5.35 30.85
N ALA A 80 6.26 -5.47 31.48
CA ALA A 80 5.91 -6.62 32.31
C ALA A 80 5.80 -7.91 31.48
N ARG A 81 5.95 -9.06 32.16
CA ARG A 81 5.75 -10.38 31.56
C ARG A 81 4.35 -10.87 31.88
N VAL A 82 3.63 -11.28 30.85
CA VAL A 82 2.29 -11.89 30.95
C VAL A 82 2.39 -13.32 30.45
N THR A 83 1.75 -14.26 31.17
CA THR A 83 1.65 -15.66 30.78
C THR A 83 0.19 -16.05 30.67
N ALA A 84 -0.21 -16.63 29.54
CA ALA A 84 -1.50 -17.29 29.41
C ALA A 84 -1.33 -18.80 29.50
N GLU A 85 -2.27 -19.46 30.17
CA GLU A 85 -2.39 -20.91 30.26
C GLU A 85 -3.77 -21.32 29.75
N ALA A 86 -3.80 -22.31 28.86
CA ALA A 86 -5.04 -22.91 28.37
C ALA A 86 -5.11 -24.37 28.78
N ARG A 87 -6.29 -24.84 29.19
CA ARG A 87 -6.55 -26.22 29.61
C ARG A 87 -7.79 -26.78 28.91
N VAL A 88 -7.67 -27.98 28.35
CA VAL A 88 -8.79 -28.67 27.68
C VAL A 88 -9.86 -29.06 28.69
N THR A 89 -11.11 -28.64 28.45
CA THR A 89 -12.27 -28.97 29.29
C THR A 89 -13.22 -29.95 28.62
N ALA A 90 -13.38 -29.90 27.30
CA ALA A 90 -14.18 -30.84 26.54
C ALA A 90 -13.63 -31.06 25.13
N ILE A 91 -13.93 -32.23 24.55
CA ILE A 91 -13.56 -32.60 23.18
C ILE A 91 -14.81 -33.20 22.53
N ASP A 92 -15.31 -32.54 21.48
CA ASP A 92 -16.44 -33.00 20.68
C ASP A 92 -16.01 -33.14 19.21
N GLY A 93 -15.53 -34.34 18.87
CA GLY A 93 -15.00 -34.64 17.54
C GLY A 93 -13.80 -33.76 17.19
N ARG A 94 -14.01 -32.74 16.33
CA ARG A 94 -12.99 -31.77 15.90
C ARG A 94 -13.12 -30.41 16.60
N LEU A 95 -14.02 -30.29 17.56
CA LEU A 95 -14.16 -29.12 18.42
C LEU A 95 -13.51 -29.40 19.77
N VAL A 96 -12.70 -28.47 20.26
CA VAL A 96 -12.02 -28.58 21.54
C VAL A 96 -12.30 -27.32 22.34
N ASP A 97 -12.80 -27.52 23.56
CA ASP A 97 -13.10 -26.46 24.51
C ASP A 97 -11.98 -26.31 25.52
N PHE A 98 -11.70 -25.07 25.87
CA PHE A 98 -10.64 -24.68 26.79
C PHE A 98 -11.17 -23.73 27.85
N GLU A 99 -10.67 -23.90 29.07
CA GLU A 99 -10.60 -22.84 30.07
C GLU A 99 -9.24 -22.16 29.93
N ILE A 100 -9.21 -20.82 29.97
CA ILE A 100 -7.99 -20.04 29.74
C ILE A 100 -7.87 -18.92 30.77
N GLU A 101 -6.68 -18.78 31.32
CA GLU A 101 -6.29 -17.66 32.18
C GLU A 101 -5.08 -16.93 31.62
N ALA A 102 -4.94 -15.65 31.94
CA ALA A 102 -3.72 -14.88 31.76
C ALA A 102 -3.35 -14.19 33.07
N ARG A 103 -2.06 -14.24 33.41
CA ARG A 103 -1.50 -13.71 34.65
C ARG A 103 -0.24 -12.92 34.35
N ASP A 104 0.01 -11.85 35.11
CA ASP A 104 1.34 -11.28 35.21
C ASP A 104 2.05 -11.79 36.47
N ALA A 105 3.09 -11.10 36.94
CA ALA A 105 3.84 -11.51 38.12
C ALA A 105 3.01 -11.47 39.42
N HIS A 106 1.92 -10.71 39.46
CA HIS A 106 1.16 -10.43 40.67
C HIS A 106 -0.31 -10.80 40.55
N ASP A 107 -0.94 -10.49 39.41
CA ASP A 107 -2.39 -10.50 39.26
C ASP A 107 -2.89 -11.53 38.25
N LEU A 108 -4.12 -11.99 38.47
CA LEU A 108 -4.93 -12.59 37.40
C LEU A 108 -5.47 -11.46 36.54
N ILE A 109 -4.94 -11.35 35.32
CA ILE A 109 -5.26 -10.24 34.43
C ILE A 109 -6.44 -10.57 33.51
N GLY A 110 -6.69 -11.85 33.23
CA GLY A 110 -7.87 -12.23 32.47
C GLY A 110 -8.21 -13.70 32.62
N ARG A 111 -9.49 -14.01 32.41
CA ARG A 111 -10.01 -15.39 32.45
C ARG A 111 -11.13 -15.58 31.44
N GLY A 112 -11.34 -16.80 30.98
CA GLY A 112 -12.40 -17.06 30.02
C GLY A 112 -12.43 -18.49 29.49
N THR A 113 -13.23 -18.64 28.44
CA THR A 113 -13.37 -19.90 27.70
C THR A 113 -13.08 -19.67 26.22
N HIS A 114 -12.64 -20.74 25.56
CA HIS A 114 -12.32 -20.73 24.15
C HIS A 114 -12.72 -22.06 23.53
N ARG A 115 -13.42 -22.03 22.40
CA ARG A 115 -13.66 -23.18 21.54
C ARG A 115 -12.80 -23.09 20.29
N ARG A 116 -12.05 -24.14 19.97
CA ARG A 116 -11.28 -24.26 18.72
C ARG A 116 -11.83 -25.36 17.84
N ALA A 117 -11.86 -25.11 16.54
CA ALA A 117 -12.15 -26.12 15.53
C ALA A 117 -10.86 -26.56 14.83
N VAL A 118 -10.63 -27.87 14.77
CA VAL A 118 -9.54 -28.44 13.97
C VAL A 118 -10.01 -28.55 12.52
N ILE A 119 -9.28 -27.92 11.61
CA ILE A 119 -9.61 -27.83 10.18
C ILE A 119 -8.50 -28.44 9.33
N GLY A 120 -8.84 -28.89 8.11
CA GLY A 120 -7.85 -29.24 7.11
C GLY A 120 -7.47 -28.01 6.28
N ILE A 121 -6.17 -27.74 6.15
CA ILE A 121 -5.63 -26.53 5.52
C ILE A 121 -6.03 -26.46 4.04
N GLU A 122 -5.93 -27.55 3.29
CA GLU A 122 -6.25 -27.56 1.85
C GLU A 122 -7.71 -27.17 1.57
N LYS A 123 -8.64 -27.80 2.29
CA LYS A 123 -10.08 -27.51 2.16
C LYS A 123 -10.42 -26.08 2.62
N PHE A 124 -9.70 -25.58 3.62
CA PHE A 124 -9.84 -24.19 4.07
C PHE A 124 -9.30 -23.21 3.02
N ALA A 125 -8.12 -23.48 2.44
CA ALA A 125 -7.52 -22.67 1.39
C ALA A 125 -8.41 -22.59 0.16
N GLN A 126 -8.99 -23.71 -0.29
CA GLN A 126 -9.94 -23.71 -1.41
C GLN A 126 -11.17 -22.84 -1.11
N ARG A 127 -11.78 -22.98 0.07
CA ARG A 127 -12.92 -22.15 0.48
C ARG A 127 -12.56 -20.67 0.58
N LEU A 128 -11.36 -20.36 1.05
CA LEU A 128 -10.86 -19.00 1.13
C LEU A 128 -10.65 -18.42 -0.27
N GLN A 129 -10.11 -19.18 -1.22
CA GLN A 129 -9.99 -18.80 -2.62
C GLN A 129 -11.36 -18.52 -3.24
N ASP A 130 -12.33 -19.44 -3.06
CA ASP A 130 -13.69 -19.28 -3.57
C ASP A 130 -14.39 -18.05 -2.97
N LYS A 131 -14.16 -17.77 -1.68
CA LYS A 131 -14.70 -16.59 -1.00
C LYS A 131 -14.01 -15.31 -1.45
N THR A 132 -12.70 -15.34 -1.65
CA THR A 132 -11.91 -14.21 -2.16
C THR A 132 -12.32 -13.87 -3.59
N ALA A 133 -12.58 -14.87 -4.43
CA ALA A 133 -13.09 -14.69 -5.79
C ALA A 133 -14.50 -14.05 -5.84
N ARG A 134 -15.25 -14.07 -4.72
CA ARG A 134 -16.59 -13.48 -4.58
C ARG A 134 -16.61 -12.15 -3.82
N LEU A 135 -15.51 -11.78 -3.18
CA LEU A 135 -15.40 -10.48 -2.51
C LEU A 135 -15.18 -9.40 -3.57
N PRO A 136 -15.90 -8.27 -3.54
CA PRO A 136 -15.49 -7.09 -4.27
C PRO A 136 -14.07 -6.72 -3.81
N GLN A 137 -13.19 -6.46 -4.77
CA GLN A 137 -11.74 -6.26 -4.62
C GLN A 137 -11.42 -5.20 -3.53
N ALA A 138 -11.35 -5.60 -2.26
CA ALA A 138 -11.13 -4.70 -1.13
C ALA A 138 -9.73 -4.96 -0.54
N ALA A 139 -8.88 -3.93 -0.64
CA ALA A 139 -7.58 -3.79 0.01
C ALA A 139 -6.62 -4.99 -0.20
N MET A 140 -6.17 -5.21 -1.44
CA MET A 140 -4.94 -5.97 -1.62
C MET A 140 -3.78 -5.13 -1.11
N THR A 141 -3.03 -5.67 -0.15
CA THR A 141 -1.59 -5.37 -0.07
C THR A 141 -1.03 -5.67 -1.46
N VAL A 142 -0.70 -4.63 -2.23
CA VAL A 142 -0.16 -4.81 -3.57
C VAL A 142 1.30 -5.24 -3.42
N VAL A 143 1.51 -6.53 -3.25
CA VAL A 143 2.84 -7.14 -3.27
C VAL A 143 3.03 -7.70 -4.67
N PRO A 144 3.92 -7.13 -5.50
CA PRO A 144 4.23 -7.72 -6.79
C PRO A 144 4.74 -9.15 -6.62
N HIS A 145 4.29 -10.07 -7.48
CA HIS A 145 4.81 -11.43 -7.46
C HIS A 145 6.23 -11.44 -8.07
N PRO A 146 7.23 -12.01 -7.40
CA PRO A 146 8.60 -12.01 -7.90
C PRO A 146 8.72 -12.89 -9.15
N GLU A 147 9.16 -12.31 -10.26
CA GLU A 147 9.50 -13.02 -11.50
C GLU A 147 11.02 -12.95 -11.73
N THR A 148 11.68 -14.10 -11.86
CA THR A 148 13.15 -14.22 -12.01
C THR A 148 13.59 -14.37 -13.48
N GLY A 149 12.67 -14.12 -14.42
CA GLY A 149 12.92 -14.22 -15.85
C GLY A 149 13.79 -13.10 -16.41
N PRO A 150 14.12 -13.14 -17.72
CA PRO A 150 14.75 -11.99 -18.36
C PRO A 150 13.84 -10.76 -18.29
N LEU A 151 14.44 -9.57 -18.41
CA LEU A 151 13.70 -8.32 -18.52
C LEU A 151 12.63 -8.44 -19.62
N PRO A 152 11.34 -8.14 -19.32
CA PRO A 152 10.26 -8.28 -20.30
C PRO A 152 10.46 -7.34 -21.49
N ALA A 153 9.91 -7.75 -22.64
CA ALA A 153 9.83 -6.90 -23.81
C ALA A 153 8.67 -5.90 -23.63
N LEU A 154 9.01 -4.64 -23.36
CA LEU A 154 8.06 -3.58 -23.08
C LEU A 154 7.84 -2.70 -24.32
N THR A 155 6.61 -2.22 -24.52
CA THR A 155 6.25 -1.46 -25.72
C THR A 155 6.38 0.05 -25.50
N THR A 156 6.04 0.50 -24.30
CA THR A 156 5.89 1.91 -23.92
C THR A 156 6.92 2.36 -22.90
N LEU A 157 7.74 1.43 -22.38
CA LEU A 157 8.82 1.69 -21.44
C LEU A 157 10.14 1.24 -22.04
N GLY A 158 11.15 2.11 -22.04
CA GLY A 158 12.54 1.74 -22.31
C GLY A 158 13.27 1.46 -21.01
N VAL A 159 13.98 0.34 -20.91
CA VAL A 159 14.75 -0.01 -19.71
C VAL A 159 16.20 -0.26 -20.07
N THR A 160 17.12 0.36 -19.33
CA THR A 160 18.57 0.13 -19.44
C THR A 160 19.16 -0.17 -18.07
N LEU A 161 19.92 -1.26 -17.97
CA LEU A 161 20.55 -1.69 -16.72
C LEU A 161 22.03 -1.28 -16.70
N THR A 162 22.49 -0.74 -15.58
CA THR A 162 23.91 -0.42 -15.36
C THR A 162 24.28 -0.79 -13.93
N GLY A 163 24.82 -2.00 -13.75
CA GLY A 163 25.05 -2.57 -12.43
C GLY A 163 23.75 -2.62 -11.62
N PRO A 164 23.70 -2.06 -10.39
CA PRO A 164 22.51 -2.10 -9.54
C PRO A 164 21.46 -1.01 -9.85
N ILE A 165 21.62 -0.28 -10.96
CA ILE A 165 20.71 0.80 -11.39
C ILE A 165 19.91 0.34 -12.61
N ALA A 166 18.58 0.43 -12.52
CA ALA A 166 17.69 0.36 -13.66
C ALA A 166 17.22 1.76 -14.05
N ARG A 167 17.44 2.17 -15.30
CA ARG A 167 16.90 3.41 -15.86
C ARG A 167 15.66 3.08 -16.66
N VAL A 168 14.52 3.59 -16.21
CA VAL A 168 13.22 3.41 -16.87
C VAL A 168 12.84 4.73 -17.53
N MET A 169 12.58 4.68 -18.82
CA MET A 169 12.18 5.83 -19.63
C MET A 169 10.77 5.60 -20.18
N LEU A 170 9.82 6.46 -19.82
CA LEU A 170 8.51 6.49 -20.46
C LEU A 170 8.71 6.84 -21.94
N ASN A 171 8.24 6.00 -22.85
CA ASN A 171 8.59 6.04 -24.26
C ASN A 171 7.36 6.15 -25.17
N ARG A 172 6.50 7.14 -24.88
CA ARG A 172 5.42 7.59 -25.79
C ARG A 172 5.55 9.10 -26.06
N PRO A 173 6.71 9.61 -26.52
CA PRO A 173 6.98 11.05 -26.61
C PRO A 173 5.96 11.82 -27.49
N GLN A 174 5.43 11.17 -28.53
CA GLN A 174 4.39 11.70 -29.41
C GLN A 174 3.03 11.92 -28.71
N LYS A 175 2.82 11.28 -27.56
CA LYS A 175 1.67 11.45 -26.67
C LYS A 175 2.07 12.14 -25.36
N LEU A 176 3.25 12.78 -25.31
CA LEU A 176 3.80 13.37 -24.10
C LEU A 176 3.85 12.38 -22.92
N ASN A 177 4.10 11.11 -23.24
CA ASN A 177 4.15 10.01 -22.28
C ASN A 177 2.86 9.84 -21.46
N ALA A 178 1.70 10.12 -22.04
CA ALA A 178 0.42 9.81 -21.41
C ALA A 178 0.34 8.31 -21.02
N VAL A 179 -0.35 7.99 -19.94
CA VAL A 179 -0.52 6.63 -19.42
C VAL A 179 -1.77 6.02 -20.06
N ASP A 180 -1.59 4.94 -20.81
CA ASP A 180 -2.67 4.15 -21.40
C ASP A 180 -2.70 2.73 -20.81
N THR A 181 -3.63 1.90 -21.29
CA THR A 181 -3.74 0.49 -20.88
C THR A 181 -2.44 -0.29 -21.13
N GLN A 182 -1.71 0.00 -22.22
CA GLN A 182 -0.46 -0.70 -22.53
C GLN A 182 0.65 -0.30 -21.57
N MET A 183 0.82 0.99 -21.27
CA MET A 183 1.81 1.45 -20.29
C MET A 183 1.51 0.95 -18.88
N THR A 184 0.23 0.84 -18.53
CA THR A 184 -0.21 0.20 -17.28
C THR A 184 0.27 -1.26 -17.24
N THR A 185 0.05 -2.01 -18.33
CA THR A 185 0.47 -3.42 -18.44
C THR A 185 1.99 -3.57 -18.40
N ASP A 186 2.73 -2.70 -19.08
CA ASP A 186 4.20 -2.71 -19.09
C ASP A 186 4.77 -2.45 -17.69
N TRP A 187 4.17 -1.51 -16.93
CA TRP A 187 4.56 -1.24 -15.54
C TRP A 187 4.22 -2.39 -14.59
N GLU A 188 3.07 -3.05 -14.77
CA GLU A 188 2.74 -4.25 -14.00
C GLU A 188 3.82 -5.32 -14.21
N GLN A 189 4.15 -5.68 -15.46
CA GLN A 189 5.20 -6.65 -15.76
C GLN A 189 6.55 -6.23 -15.17
N LEU A 190 6.91 -4.96 -15.31
CA LEU A 190 8.18 -4.45 -14.79
C LEU A 190 8.24 -4.47 -13.25
N ASN A 191 7.14 -4.21 -12.56
CA ASN A 191 7.05 -4.30 -11.10
C ASN A 191 7.21 -5.75 -10.61
N HIS A 192 6.61 -6.73 -11.30
CA HIS A 192 6.79 -8.16 -11.01
C HIS A 192 8.25 -8.59 -11.21
N TRP A 193 8.85 -8.13 -12.31
CA TRP A 193 10.27 -8.34 -12.58
C TRP A 193 11.15 -7.72 -11.49
N PHE A 194 10.95 -6.46 -11.11
CA PHE A 194 11.73 -5.84 -10.03
C PHE A 194 11.64 -6.60 -8.69
N ALA A 195 10.48 -7.16 -8.36
CA ALA A 195 10.34 -7.97 -7.15
C ALA A 195 11.21 -9.25 -7.17
N GLY A 196 11.49 -9.82 -8.34
CA GLY A 196 12.35 -10.99 -8.51
C GLY A 196 13.85 -10.67 -8.63
N HIS A 197 14.21 -9.39 -8.72
CA HIS A 197 15.57 -8.92 -9.05
C HIS A 197 16.15 -7.98 -7.96
N PRO A 198 16.47 -8.51 -6.76
CA PRO A 198 16.98 -7.71 -5.63
C PRO A 198 18.39 -7.14 -5.83
N GLU A 199 19.13 -7.59 -6.84
CA GLU A 199 20.40 -6.99 -7.27
C GLU A 199 20.20 -5.58 -7.86
N ILE A 200 19.02 -5.30 -8.40
CA ILE A 200 18.61 -3.93 -8.73
C ILE A 200 18.22 -3.25 -7.43
N ARG A 201 18.88 -2.13 -7.14
CA ARG A 201 18.71 -1.40 -5.88
C ARG A 201 18.11 -0.02 -6.08
N VAL A 202 18.33 0.59 -7.25
CA VAL A 202 17.81 1.93 -7.57
C VAL A 202 17.15 1.91 -8.94
N VAL A 203 15.96 2.49 -9.03
CA VAL A 203 15.23 2.74 -10.27
C VAL A 203 15.21 4.24 -10.53
N ILE A 204 15.74 4.68 -11.67
CA ILE A 204 15.66 6.07 -12.11
C ILE A 204 14.59 6.16 -13.20
N LEU A 205 13.53 6.91 -12.92
CA LEU A 205 12.41 7.12 -13.83
C LEU A 205 12.54 8.48 -14.54
N SER A 206 12.37 8.49 -15.86
CA SER A 206 12.39 9.70 -16.70
C SER A 206 11.39 9.58 -17.86
N GLY A 207 11.11 10.67 -18.57
CA GLY A 207 10.30 10.66 -19.79
C GLY A 207 11.13 10.87 -21.06
N ALA A 208 10.72 10.27 -22.18
CA ALA A 208 11.26 10.61 -23.49
C ALA A 208 10.63 11.90 -24.02
N GLY A 209 11.39 12.69 -24.77
CA GLY A 209 10.87 13.88 -25.48
C GLY A 209 10.61 15.08 -24.56
N LEU A 210 9.52 15.81 -24.81
CA LEU A 210 9.29 17.15 -24.25
C LEU A 210 8.74 17.17 -22.82
N ALA A 211 8.22 16.05 -22.32
CA ALA A 211 7.55 15.99 -21.03
C ALA A 211 7.98 14.74 -20.26
N PHE A 212 7.84 14.80 -18.94
CA PHE A 212 7.91 13.63 -18.08
C PHE A 212 6.70 12.74 -18.38
N CYS A 213 5.49 13.21 -18.06
CA CYS A 213 4.24 12.48 -18.29
C CYS A 213 3.03 13.44 -18.25
N ALA A 214 2.16 13.36 -19.25
CA ALA A 214 0.97 14.21 -19.36
C ALA A 214 -0.27 13.70 -18.59
N GLY A 215 -0.17 12.58 -17.86
CA GLY A 215 -1.30 11.96 -17.17
C GLY A 215 -1.98 10.89 -18.01
N ASP A 216 -3.21 10.53 -17.66
CA ASP A 216 -3.95 9.49 -18.38
C ASP A 216 -4.24 9.91 -19.84
N ASP A 217 -4.26 8.92 -20.74
CA ASP A 217 -4.58 9.13 -22.16
C ASP A 217 -6.08 9.45 -22.31
N VAL A 218 -6.45 10.73 -22.17
CA VAL A 218 -7.85 11.22 -22.25
C VAL A 218 -8.59 10.70 -23.50
N PRO A 219 -7.97 10.65 -24.71
CA PRO A 219 -8.56 9.97 -25.85
C PRO A 219 -8.99 8.52 -25.61
N GLU A 220 -8.16 7.71 -24.93
CA GLU A 220 -8.46 6.32 -24.56
C GLU A 220 -9.62 6.26 -23.56
N VAL A 221 -9.57 7.07 -22.49
CA VAL A 221 -10.64 7.15 -21.47
C VAL A 221 -12.01 7.36 -22.13
N GLY A 222 -12.09 8.26 -23.11
CA GLY A 222 -13.32 8.52 -23.88
C GLY A 222 -13.75 7.42 -24.86
N THR A 223 -13.18 6.22 -24.77
CA THR A 223 -13.56 5.03 -25.55
C THR A 223 -13.82 3.80 -24.68
N LEU A 224 -13.45 3.82 -23.40
CA LEU A 224 -13.60 2.70 -22.49
C LEU A 224 -15.05 2.57 -22.01
N SER A 225 -15.48 1.33 -21.73
CA SER A 225 -16.66 1.12 -20.88
C SER A 225 -16.35 1.55 -19.45
N LEU A 226 -17.36 1.93 -18.66
CA LEU A 226 -17.18 2.32 -17.26
C LEU A 226 -16.55 1.19 -16.41
N GLU A 227 -16.87 -0.06 -16.70
CA GLU A 227 -16.25 -1.23 -16.06
C GLU A 227 -14.75 -1.31 -16.37
N THR A 228 -14.38 -1.12 -17.64
CA THR A 228 -12.97 -1.14 -18.06
C THR A 228 -12.20 0.05 -17.49
N ALA A 229 -12.81 1.23 -17.46
CA ALA A 229 -12.21 2.43 -16.85
C ALA A 229 -11.99 2.25 -15.34
N ARG A 230 -12.92 1.58 -14.65
CA ARG A 230 -12.79 1.25 -13.22
C ARG A 230 -11.61 0.32 -12.98
N GLU A 231 -11.53 -0.77 -13.74
CA GLU A 231 -10.42 -1.72 -13.63
C GLU A 231 -9.08 -1.05 -13.96
N LEU A 232 -9.02 -0.23 -15.01
CA LEU A 232 -7.81 0.50 -15.38
C LEU A 232 -7.36 1.46 -14.27
N SER A 233 -8.29 2.21 -13.67
CA SER A 233 -8.00 3.12 -12.57
C SER A 233 -7.46 2.38 -11.33
N TRP A 234 -8.04 1.22 -10.98
CA TRP A 234 -7.50 0.36 -9.92
C TRP A 234 -6.11 -0.17 -10.24
N ARG A 235 -5.88 -0.64 -11.47
CA ARG A 235 -4.56 -1.13 -11.91
C ARG A 235 -3.49 -0.04 -11.81
N GLN A 236 -3.80 1.17 -12.26
CA GLN A 236 -2.90 2.33 -12.17
C GLN A 236 -2.58 2.70 -10.72
N ALA A 237 -3.59 2.75 -9.83
CA ALA A 237 -3.36 2.95 -8.40
C ALA A 237 -2.40 1.88 -7.81
N ARG A 238 -2.62 0.61 -8.18
CA ARG A 238 -1.83 -0.52 -7.71
C ARG A 238 -0.38 -0.46 -8.19
N ILE A 239 -0.10 0.00 -9.40
CA ILE A 239 1.27 0.16 -9.91
C ILE A 239 2.10 1.05 -8.98
N TYR A 240 1.53 2.19 -8.57
CA TYR A 240 2.25 3.18 -7.77
C TYR A 240 2.36 2.75 -6.30
N LEU A 241 1.30 2.18 -5.73
CA LEU A 241 1.33 1.60 -4.38
C LEU A 241 2.33 0.43 -4.26
N ALA A 242 2.53 -0.33 -5.35
CA ALA A 242 3.53 -1.38 -5.38
C ALA A 242 4.95 -0.85 -5.15
N TRP A 243 5.25 0.38 -5.58
CA TRP A 243 6.59 0.96 -5.42
C TRP A 243 6.94 1.18 -3.96
N GLU A 244 5.97 1.44 -3.09
CA GLU A 244 6.17 1.54 -1.63
C GLU A 244 6.62 0.20 -1.02
N GLN A 245 6.22 -0.93 -1.63
CA GLN A 245 6.51 -2.29 -1.15
C GLN A 245 7.75 -2.90 -1.80
N LEU A 246 8.10 -2.44 -3.00
CA LEU A 246 9.28 -2.89 -3.72
C LEU A 246 10.58 -2.51 -2.98
N PRO A 247 11.60 -3.39 -2.99
CA PRO A 247 12.84 -3.14 -2.28
C PRO A 247 13.72 -2.06 -2.93
N GLN A 248 13.49 -1.74 -4.20
CA GLN A 248 14.21 -0.72 -4.94
C GLN A 248 13.83 0.68 -4.48
N ILE A 249 14.81 1.59 -4.51
CA ILE A 249 14.56 3.03 -4.33
C ILE A 249 14.28 3.68 -5.69
N PHE A 250 13.13 4.33 -5.83
CA PHE A 250 12.67 5.00 -7.03
C PHE A 250 13.02 6.49 -6.98
N ILE A 251 13.63 6.99 -8.05
CA ILE A 251 14.01 8.40 -8.21
C ILE A 251 13.37 8.93 -9.49
N ALA A 252 12.46 9.90 -9.38
CA ALA A 252 11.91 10.62 -10.53
C ALA A 252 12.86 11.75 -10.97
N ALA A 253 13.30 11.68 -12.22
CA ALA A 253 14.06 12.72 -12.92
C ALA A 253 13.11 13.48 -13.87
N ILE A 254 12.66 14.65 -13.44
CA ILE A 254 11.47 15.31 -14.01
C ILE A 254 11.85 16.52 -14.86
N HIS A 255 11.63 16.43 -16.17
CA HIS A 255 11.71 17.56 -17.10
C HIS A 255 10.35 17.80 -17.76
N GLY A 256 10.08 19.05 -18.15
CA GLY A 256 8.78 19.41 -18.74
C GLY A 256 7.59 19.09 -17.83
N ALA A 257 6.48 18.70 -18.43
CA ALA A 257 5.22 18.52 -17.71
C ALA A 257 5.13 17.16 -16.98
N ALA A 258 4.68 17.17 -15.72
CA ALA A 258 4.22 16.03 -14.94
C ALA A 258 2.80 16.31 -14.43
N VAL A 259 1.78 15.78 -15.10
CA VAL A 259 0.38 16.24 -14.97
C VAL A 259 -0.54 15.07 -14.66
N GLY A 260 -1.54 15.27 -13.80
CA GLY A 260 -2.55 14.25 -13.42
C GLY A 260 -1.89 12.96 -12.95
N GLY A 261 -2.25 11.82 -13.54
CA GLY A 261 -1.59 10.53 -13.31
C GLY A 261 -0.05 10.54 -13.46
N GLY A 262 0.52 11.44 -14.27
CA GLY A 262 1.96 11.65 -14.39
C GLY A 262 2.57 12.40 -13.21
N CYS A 263 1.81 13.31 -12.62
CA CYS A 263 2.16 13.92 -11.33
C CYS A 263 2.10 12.87 -10.23
N VAL A 264 1.05 12.03 -10.21
CA VAL A 264 0.94 10.89 -9.29
C VAL A 264 2.14 9.97 -9.38
N MET A 265 2.50 9.57 -10.60
CA MET A 265 3.67 8.75 -10.87
C MET A 265 4.95 9.39 -10.31
N ALA A 266 5.16 10.69 -10.52
CA ALA A 266 6.33 11.39 -10.00
C ALA A 266 6.38 11.39 -8.46
N TYR A 267 5.27 11.66 -7.78
CA TYR A 267 5.23 11.70 -6.31
C TYR A 267 5.06 10.36 -5.61
N SER A 268 4.82 9.30 -6.37
CA SER A 268 4.89 7.92 -5.88
C SER A 268 6.32 7.36 -5.86
N CYS A 269 7.29 8.02 -6.52
CA CYS A 269 8.71 7.70 -6.35
C CYS A 269 9.20 8.10 -4.96
N ASP A 270 10.26 7.47 -4.44
CA ASP A 270 10.85 7.84 -3.15
C ASP A 270 11.47 9.25 -3.21
N PHE A 271 12.20 9.55 -4.29
CA PHE A 271 12.86 10.84 -4.52
C PHE A 271 12.38 11.52 -5.80
N ARG A 272 12.44 12.86 -5.81
CA ARG A 272 12.00 13.71 -6.92
C ARG A 272 12.97 14.86 -7.14
N VAL A 273 13.65 14.83 -8.29
CA VAL A 273 14.53 15.91 -8.74
C VAL A 273 13.92 16.45 -10.03
N ALA A 274 13.71 17.76 -10.09
CA ALA A 274 13.11 18.39 -11.26
C ALA A 274 14.06 19.41 -11.92
N SER A 275 13.92 19.58 -13.23
CA SER A 275 14.51 20.73 -13.90
C SER A 275 13.74 22.02 -13.57
N HIS A 276 14.40 23.18 -13.64
CA HIS A 276 13.73 24.49 -13.48
C HIS A 276 12.51 24.68 -14.40
N GLY A 277 12.55 24.12 -15.61
CA GLY A 277 11.46 24.21 -16.58
C GLY A 277 10.34 23.19 -16.36
N ALA A 278 10.41 22.37 -15.31
CA ALA A 278 9.37 21.40 -15.03
C ALA A 278 8.10 22.06 -14.46
N THR A 279 6.95 21.48 -14.78
CA THR A 279 5.64 21.97 -14.34
C THR A 279 4.74 20.83 -13.89
N PHE A 280 3.91 21.08 -12.88
CA PHE A 280 3.09 20.07 -12.20
C PHE A 280 1.63 20.51 -12.13
N ALA A 281 0.68 19.58 -12.23
CA ALA A 281 -0.74 19.89 -12.02
C ALA A 281 -1.56 18.63 -11.72
N MET A 282 -2.70 18.82 -11.04
CA MET A 282 -3.79 17.84 -10.92
C MET A 282 -5.05 18.41 -11.61
N PRO A 283 -5.10 18.42 -12.96
CA PRO A 283 -6.11 19.18 -13.71
C PRO A 283 -7.39 18.39 -14.01
N GLU A 284 -7.61 17.23 -13.39
CA GLU A 284 -8.74 16.34 -13.66
C GLU A 284 -10.09 17.07 -13.54
N ILE A 285 -10.20 18.00 -12.59
CA ILE A 285 -11.39 18.84 -12.40
C ILE A 285 -11.78 19.61 -13.68
N LYS A 286 -10.80 19.96 -14.53
CA LYS A 286 -11.00 20.64 -15.81
C LYS A 286 -11.46 19.72 -16.93
N LEU A 287 -11.53 18.41 -16.67
CA LEU A 287 -12.08 17.40 -17.55
C LEU A 287 -13.44 16.89 -17.06
N GLY A 288 -13.91 17.34 -15.89
CA GLY A 288 -15.21 16.96 -15.34
C GLY A 288 -15.16 15.76 -14.39
N TRP A 289 -14.00 15.39 -13.86
CA TRP A 289 -13.86 14.32 -12.86
C TRP A 289 -12.78 14.60 -11.82
N PRO A 290 -12.82 13.98 -10.63
CA PRO A 290 -11.72 14.07 -9.65
C PRO A 290 -10.54 13.15 -10.05
N PRO A 291 -9.34 13.32 -9.45
CA PRO A 291 -8.28 12.32 -9.58
C PRO A 291 -8.79 10.93 -9.14
N GLY A 292 -8.57 9.92 -9.97
CA GLY A 292 -9.05 8.55 -9.71
C GLY A 292 -8.17 7.73 -8.77
N TYR A 293 -7.02 8.28 -8.37
CA TYR A 293 -6.05 7.68 -7.45
C TYR A 293 -4.99 8.72 -7.04
N GLY A 294 -4.22 8.43 -5.99
CA GLY A 294 -3.04 9.23 -5.61
C GLY A 294 -3.32 10.43 -4.70
N ILE A 295 -4.57 10.69 -4.30
CA ILE A 295 -4.94 11.87 -3.49
C ILE A 295 -4.34 11.80 -2.08
N ALA A 296 -4.32 10.60 -1.48
CA ALA A 296 -3.79 10.41 -0.14
C ALA A 296 -2.29 10.72 -0.07
N GLN A 297 -1.49 10.24 -1.03
CA GLN A 297 -0.06 10.55 -1.12
C GLN A 297 0.17 12.06 -1.30
N LEU A 298 -0.59 12.72 -2.19
CA LEU A 298 -0.48 14.17 -2.36
C LEU A 298 -0.77 14.91 -1.06
N THR A 299 -1.84 14.53 -0.36
CA THR A 299 -2.23 15.14 0.91
C THR A 299 -1.16 14.94 2.00
N ALA A 300 -0.54 13.76 2.06
CA ALA A 300 0.54 13.46 2.99
C ALA A 300 1.81 14.30 2.69
N LEU A 301 2.10 14.56 1.41
CA LEU A 301 3.30 15.31 1.00
C LEU A 301 3.17 16.83 1.20
N VAL A 302 2.05 17.43 0.76
CA VAL A 302 1.91 18.90 0.70
C VAL A 302 0.90 19.46 1.70
N GLY A 303 0.21 18.59 2.45
CA GLY A 303 -0.87 18.96 3.37
C GLY A 303 -2.20 19.25 2.67
N LYS A 304 -3.28 19.12 3.44
CA LYS A 304 -4.68 19.23 2.95
C LYS A 304 -4.96 20.53 2.19
N ALA A 305 -4.49 21.67 2.69
CA ALA A 305 -4.80 22.97 2.07
C ALA A 305 -4.21 23.10 0.65
N ARG A 306 -2.96 22.66 0.46
CA ARG A 306 -2.29 22.68 -0.85
C ARG A 306 -2.88 21.63 -1.78
N ALA A 307 -3.20 20.43 -1.27
CA ALA A 307 -3.87 19.40 -2.06
C ALA A 307 -5.22 19.88 -2.61
N LEU A 308 -6.03 20.55 -1.78
CA LEU A 308 -7.30 21.17 -2.21
C LEU A 308 -7.10 22.24 -3.28
N ASP A 309 -6.13 23.16 -3.11
CA ASP A 309 -5.80 24.16 -4.13
C ASP A 309 -5.44 23.50 -5.47
N LEU A 310 -4.52 22.54 -5.47
CA LEU A 310 -4.07 21.88 -6.69
C LEU A 310 -5.19 21.11 -7.39
N CYS A 311 -5.98 20.32 -6.65
CA CYS A 311 -7.04 19.47 -7.22
C CYS A 311 -8.29 20.27 -7.62
N LEU A 312 -8.70 21.29 -6.86
CA LEU A 312 -9.93 22.04 -7.14
C LEU A 312 -9.73 23.16 -8.16
N THR A 313 -8.53 23.73 -8.26
CA THR A 313 -8.24 24.74 -9.30
C THR A 313 -7.68 24.13 -10.58
N GLY A 314 -7.07 22.95 -10.48
CA GLY A 314 -6.32 22.31 -11.56
C GLY A 314 -5.20 23.20 -12.12
N ARG A 315 -4.69 24.16 -11.34
CA ARG A 315 -3.68 25.12 -11.81
C ARG A 315 -2.34 24.45 -12.07
N MET A 316 -1.55 25.07 -12.94
CA MET A 316 -0.17 24.66 -13.16
C MET A 316 0.73 25.22 -12.04
N LEU A 317 1.65 24.38 -11.58
CA LEU A 317 2.59 24.62 -10.50
C LEU A 317 4.01 24.60 -11.08
N ALA A 318 4.77 25.68 -10.89
CA ALA A 318 6.16 25.74 -11.34
C ALA A 318 7.08 24.94 -10.39
N ALA A 319 8.21 24.42 -10.90
CA ALA A 319 9.15 23.61 -10.13
C ALA A 319 9.58 24.24 -8.79
N ASN A 320 9.90 25.54 -8.78
CA ASN A 320 10.31 26.23 -7.55
C ASN A 320 9.20 26.28 -6.49
N GLU A 321 7.94 26.45 -6.92
CA GLU A 321 6.79 26.42 -6.01
C GLU A 321 6.56 24.99 -5.52
N ALA A 322 6.64 23.99 -6.41
CA ALA A 322 6.54 22.58 -6.06
C ALA A 322 7.58 22.16 -5.00
N HIS A 323 8.81 22.66 -5.12
CA HIS A 323 9.84 22.48 -4.10
C HIS A 323 9.49 23.17 -2.78
N ALA A 324 9.03 24.42 -2.83
CA ALA A 324 8.69 25.19 -1.62
C ALA A 324 7.55 24.56 -0.79
N ILE A 325 6.67 23.77 -1.41
CA ILE A 325 5.55 23.10 -0.73
C ILE A 325 5.85 21.66 -0.33
N GLY A 326 7.08 21.17 -0.53
CA GLY A 326 7.48 19.81 -0.18
C GLY A 326 7.14 18.75 -1.23
N LEU A 327 6.63 19.14 -2.41
CA LEU A 327 6.37 18.17 -3.49
C LEU A 327 7.67 17.67 -4.11
N LEU A 328 8.72 18.49 -4.18
CA LEU A 328 10.02 18.12 -4.75
C LEU A 328 11.12 18.13 -3.70
N HIS A 329 12.14 17.28 -3.89
CA HIS A 329 13.34 17.28 -3.06
C HIS A 329 14.38 18.28 -3.55
N GLU A 330 14.49 18.47 -4.87
CA GLU A 330 15.49 19.35 -5.46
C GLU A 330 15.04 19.88 -6.83
N VAL A 331 15.43 21.11 -7.16
CA VAL A 331 15.21 21.75 -8.47
C VAL A 331 16.55 22.23 -9.02
N VAL A 332 16.87 21.84 -10.25
CA VAL A 332 18.20 22.07 -10.85
C VAL A 332 18.12 22.54 -12.30
N PRO A 333 19.18 23.13 -12.88
CA PRO A 333 19.23 23.42 -14.31
C PRO A 333 19.00 22.14 -15.15
N GLY A 334 18.35 22.26 -16.31
CA GLY A 334 18.00 21.08 -17.11
C GLY A 334 19.20 20.21 -17.50
N ASN A 335 20.34 20.84 -17.83
CA ASN A 335 21.60 20.15 -18.12
C ASN A 335 22.27 19.49 -16.90
N ARG A 336 21.76 19.73 -15.68
CA ARG A 336 22.24 19.16 -14.42
C ARG A 336 21.32 18.07 -13.87
N LEU A 337 20.12 17.88 -14.43
CA LEU A 337 19.11 16.94 -13.92
C LEU A 337 19.67 15.52 -13.79
N LEU A 338 20.10 14.90 -14.89
CA LEU A 338 20.63 13.53 -14.85
C LEU A 338 21.91 13.41 -14.01
N PRO A 339 22.92 14.31 -14.12
CA PRO A 339 24.08 14.27 -13.23
C PRO A 339 23.75 14.30 -11.74
N VAL A 340 22.75 15.10 -11.32
CA VAL A 340 22.33 15.19 -9.91
C VAL A 340 21.60 13.92 -9.46
N VAL A 341 20.71 13.40 -10.30
CA VAL A 341 20.00 12.13 -10.05
C VAL A 341 20.99 10.96 -9.95
N ASP A 342 22.01 10.93 -10.81
CA ASP A 342 23.05 9.90 -10.77
C ASP A 342 23.89 9.99 -9.49
N ALA A 343 24.26 11.21 -9.08
CA ALA A 343 24.96 11.42 -7.81
C ALA A 343 24.12 10.97 -6.61
N LEU A 344 22.81 11.25 -6.60
CA LEU A 344 21.89 10.77 -5.58
C LEU A 344 21.81 9.24 -5.57
N ALA A 345 21.69 8.60 -6.74
CA ALA A 345 21.67 7.14 -6.86
C ALA A 345 22.95 6.52 -6.30
N GLN A 346 24.14 7.07 -6.63
CA GLN A 346 25.41 6.58 -6.08
C GLN A 346 25.47 6.72 -4.55
N ARG A 347 24.96 7.84 -4.02
CA ARG A 347 24.94 8.07 -2.57
C ARG A 347 24.03 7.08 -1.83
N LEU A 348 22.93 6.65 -2.45
CA LEU A 348 22.04 5.60 -1.95
C LEU A 348 22.68 4.21 -2.06
N LEU A 349 23.37 3.92 -3.17
CA LEU A 349 24.07 2.64 -3.37
C LEU A 349 25.23 2.42 -2.40
N ALA A 350 25.84 3.51 -1.92
CA ALA A 350 26.87 3.47 -0.88
C ALA A 350 26.33 3.07 0.51
N GLN A 351 25.00 3.08 0.72
CA GLN A 351 24.39 2.64 1.97
C GLN A 351 24.29 1.10 2.03
N PRO A 352 24.21 0.50 3.24
CA PRO A 352 23.93 -0.93 3.38
C PRO A 352 22.57 -1.27 2.75
N ALA A 353 22.56 -2.23 1.81
CA ALA A 353 21.39 -2.54 0.97
C ALA A 353 20.13 -2.87 1.79
N GLU A 354 20.27 -3.74 2.78
CA GLU A 354 19.15 -4.18 3.61
C GLU A 354 18.63 -3.06 4.52
N ALA A 355 19.53 -2.24 5.07
CA ALA A 355 19.13 -1.09 5.88
C ALA A 355 18.36 -0.06 5.05
N LEU A 356 18.82 0.22 3.83
CA LEU A 356 18.13 1.12 2.89
C LEU A 356 16.71 0.63 2.58
N ARG A 357 16.58 -0.66 2.24
CA ARG A 357 15.33 -1.34 1.94
C ARG A 357 14.34 -1.27 3.11
N LEU A 358 14.79 -1.69 4.30
CA LEU A 358 13.96 -1.71 5.49
C LEU A 358 13.58 -0.29 5.95
N THR A 359 14.48 0.69 5.78
CA THR A 359 14.16 2.10 6.10
C THR A 359 13.00 2.60 5.26
N LYS A 360 13.02 2.36 3.94
CA LYS A 360 11.89 2.69 3.06
C LYS A 360 10.59 2.03 3.52
N GLN A 361 10.64 0.72 3.81
CA GLN A 361 9.46 -0.02 4.27
C GLN A 361 8.90 0.53 5.59
N LEU A 362 9.76 0.90 6.54
CA LEU A 362 9.34 1.48 7.82
C LEU A 362 8.66 2.84 7.63
N VAL A 363 9.19 3.70 6.76
CA VAL A 363 8.58 5.01 6.48
C VAL A 363 7.18 4.85 5.87
N HIS A 364 7.00 3.98 4.88
CA HIS A 364 5.67 3.71 4.32
C HIS A 364 4.75 2.97 5.29
N ALA A 365 5.28 2.23 6.26
CA ALA A 365 4.47 1.55 7.28
C ALA A 365 3.94 2.51 8.36
N ASP A 366 4.58 3.66 8.55
CA ASP A 366 4.16 4.71 9.48
C ASP A 366 2.93 5.50 8.98
N GLU A 367 2.66 5.45 7.67
CA GLU A 367 1.50 6.11 7.09
C GLU A 367 0.18 5.50 7.61
N PRO A 368 -0.87 6.33 7.84
CA PRO A 368 -2.19 5.86 8.24
C PRO A 368 -2.71 4.76 7.28
N PRO A 369 -3.17 3.60 7.79
CA PRO A 369 -3.67 2.51 6.93
C PRO A 369 -4.77 2.94 5.96
N SER A 370 -5.55 3.97 6.31
CA SER A 370 -6.58 4.55 5.45
C SER A 370 -6.02 5.06 4.12
N HIS A 371 -4.81 5.61 4.09
CA HIS A 371 -4.20 6.16 2.86
C HIS A 371 -3.96 5.08 1.79
N LYS A 372 -3.78 3.82 2.21
CA LYS A 372 -3.51 2.69 1.30
C LYS A 372 -4.76 2.08 0.68
N VAL A 373 -5.95 2.43 1.19
CA VAL A 373 -7.24 1.90 0.70
C VAL A 373 -8.14 2.99 0.12
N THR A 374 -7.83 4.28 0.33
CA THR A 374 -8.59 5.42 -0.19
C THR A 374 -8.65 5.45 -1.70
N TYR A 375 -7.69 4.84 -2.41
CA TYR A 375 -7.74 4.73 -3.87
C TYR A 375 -9.05 4.07 -4.37
N LEU A 376 -9.67 3.18 -3.58
CA LEU A 376 -10.97 2.61 -3.92
C LEU A 376 -12.08 3.68 -3.96
N ALA A 377 -12.04 4.63 -3.03
CA ALA A 377 -12.96 5.76 -2.99
C ALA A 377 -12.65 6.78 -4.09
N ASP A 378 -11.35 7.04 -4.36
CA ASP A 378 -10.91 7.89 -5.46
C ASP A 378 -11.45 7.35 -6.80
N THR A 379 -11.25 6.05 -7.06
CA THR A 379 -11.75 5.37 -8.26
C THR A 379 -13.28 5.41 -8.32
N ALA A 380 -13.98 5.16 -7.21
CA ALA A 380 -15.45 5.20 -7.20
C ALA A 380 -15.99 6.60 -7.56
N ALA A 381 -15.38 7.66 -7.02
CA ALA A 381 -15.76 9.04 -7.34
C ALA A 381 -15.44 9.40 -8.80
N TYR A 382 -14.28 8.99 -9.30
CA TYR A 382 -13.90 9.14 -10.70
C TYR A 382 -14.92 8.49 -11.64
N ILE A 383 -15.29 7.22 -11.38
CA ILE A 383 -16.24 6.49 -12.24
C ILE A 383 -17.64 7.09 -12.18
N HIS A 384 -18.08 7.56 -11.01
CA HIS A 384 -19.35 8.27 -10.91
C HIS A 384 -19.37 9.53 -11.79
N CYS A 385 -18.29 10.31 -11.80
CA CYS A 385 -18.22 11.50 -12.66
C CYS A 385 -18.18 11.16 -14.15
N LEU A 386 -17.57 10.04 -14.57
CA LEU A 386 -17.59 9.59 -15.97
C LEU A 386 -19.00 9.27 -16.50
N GLU A 387 -19.95 8.96 -15.61
CA GLU A 387 -21.37 8.76 -15.96
C GLU A 387 -22.10 10.07 -16.27
N LEU A 388 -21.55 11.22 -15.83
CA LEU A 388 -22.21 12.51 -15.92
C LEU A 388 -21.90 13.26 -17.25
N PRO A 389 -22.79 14.16 -17.70
CA PRO A 389 -22.59 14.94 -18.93
C PRO A 389 -21.29 15.76 -18.94
N ASP A 390 -20.87 16.28 -17.79
CA ASP A 390 -19.68 17.13 -17.67
C ASP A 390 -18.38 16.40 -18.07
N ALA A 391 -18.25 15.11 -17.75
CA ALA A 391 -17.09 14.32 -18.19
C ALA A 391 -17.08 14.12 -19.72
N GLN A 392 -18.26 13.89 -20.32
CA GLN A 392 -18.39 13.77 -21.77
C GLN A 392 -18.03 15.07 -22.48
N GLU A 393 -18.46 16.20 -21.93
CA GLU A 393 -18.08 17.53 -22.41
C GLU A 393 -16.57 17.77 -22.24
N GLY A 394 -15.97 17.41 -21.11
CA GLY A 394 -14.53 17.55 -20.89
C GLY A 394 -13.71 16.78 -21.90
N ILE A 395 -14.06 15.52 -22.17
CA ILE A 395 -13.42 14.67 -23.20
C ILE A 395 -13.58 15.30 -24.59
N ARG A 396 -14.79 15.75 -24.94
CA ARG A 396 -15.08 16.40 -26.22
C ARG A 396 -14.26 17.68 -26.39
N ALA A 397 -14.28 18.56 -25.39
CA ALA A 397 -13.55 19.82 -25.40
C ALA A 397 -12.03 19.61 -25.51
N PHE A 398 -11.49 18.59 -24.83
CA PHE A 398 -10.09 18.18 -24.96
C PHE A 398 -9.74 17.78 -26.40
N ARG A 399 -10.56 16.92 -27.03
CA ARG A 399 -10.37 16.48 -28.43
C ARG A 399 -10.47 17.65 -29.41
N GLU A 400 -11.40 18.58 -29.16
CA GLU A 400 -11.64 19.78 -29.98
C GLU A 400 -10.68 20.94 -29.66
N LYS A 401 -9.79 20.78 -28.66
CA LYS A 401 -8.84 21.81 -28.18
C LYS A 401 -9.50 23.14 -27.83
N ARG A 402 -10.64 23.08 -27.14
CA ARG A 402 -11.39 24.25 -26.66
C ARG A 402 -11.62 24.17 -25.15
N LEU A 403 -12.08 25.27 -24.56
CA LEU A 403 -12.53 25.27 -23.17
C LEU A 403 -13.85 24.48 -23.04
N PRO A 404 -14.00 23.63 -22.00
CA PRO A 404 -15.25 22.95 -21.73
C PRO A 404 -16.31 23.90 -21.21
N ARG A 405 -17.58 23.56 -21.41
CA ARG A 405 -18.75 24.24 -20.87
C ARG A 405 -19.53 23.25 -20.00
N PHE A 406 -19.21 23.25 -18.71
CA PHE A 406 -19.91 22.40 -17.74
C PHE A 406 -21.29 22.97 -17.45
N GLU A 407 -22.29 22.12 -17.49
CA GLU A 407 -23.69 22.50 -17.26
C GLU A 407 -24.20 22.04 -15.88
N GLY A 408 -23.36 21.30 -15.13
CA GLY A 408 -23.73 20.69 -13.85
C GLY A 408 -24.58 19.44 -14.05
N PRO A 409 -25.04 18.79 -12.95
CA PRO A 409 -26.00 17.69 -13.04
C PRO A 409 -27.35 18.13 -13.62
#